data_AF-T1AYR2-F1
#
_entry.id   AF-T1AYR2-F1
#
_cell.length_a   1.000
_cell.length_b   1.000
_cell.length_c   1.000
_cell.angle_alpha   90.00
_cell.angle_beta   90.00
_cell.angle_gamma   90.00
#
_symmetry.space_group_name_H-M   'P 1'
#
loop_
_entity.id
_entity.type
_entity.pdbx_description
1 polymer ?
#
loop_
_entity_poly.entity_id
_entity_poly.type
_entity_poly.pdbx_seq_one_letter_code
_entity_poly.pdbx_strand_id
1 'polypeptide(L)'
;MGTARQVGIVSPAYNIYTPNERLDPEFVDLLVRMPSFAKEVTRFSKGIRESRLRLYPEGFFEVQFAVPPLAEQHFIVSRVRDKAAQIESLAAKTQRSIDLLKERRSALITAAVTGQIDLREAA
;
A
#
# COMPACT_ATOMS: atom_id res chain seq x y z
N MET A 1 -5.56 -4.79 9.40
CA MET A 1 -4.44 -5.39 10.17
C MET A 1 -3.14 -4.97 9.52
N GLY A 2 -2.02 -5.03 10.24
CA GLY A 2 -0.70 -4.64 9.73
C GLY A 2 0.40 -4.96 10.72
N THR A 3 1.65 -4.81 10.28
CA THR A 3 2.83 -4.98 11.14
C THR A 3 3.43 -3.64 11.53
N ALA A 4 3.99 -3.57 12.75
CA ALA A 4 4.72 -2.41 13.24
C ALA A 4 6.20 -2.75 13.36
N ARG A 5 7.08 -1.87 12.84
CA ARG A 5 8.54 -2.03 12.92
C ARG A 5 9.15 -1.38 14.16
N GLN A 6 8.40 -0.48 14.80
CA GLN A 6 8.84 0.27 15.96
C GLN A 6 8.06 -0.15 17.21
N VAL A 7 8.73 -0.10 18.35
CA VAL A 7 8.10 -0.27 19.65
C VAL A 7 7.29 0.99 19.96
N GLY A 8 6.06 0.81 20.45
CA GLY A 8 5.16 1.91 20.78
C GLY A 8 3.98 1.47 21.63
N ILE A 9 3.17 2.44 22.03
CA ILE A 9 1.91 2.21 22.76
C ILE A 9 0.79 2.13 21.74
N VAL A 10 -0.09 1.14 21.89
CA VAL A 10 -1.31 1.02 21.09
C VAL A 10 -2.54 1.03 22.00
N SER A 11 -3.68 1.46 21.44
CA SER A 11 -4.95 1.39 22.16
C SER A 11 -5.25 -0.06 22.57
N PRO A 12 -5.80 -0.31 23.78
CA PRO A 12 -6.27 -1.62 24.21
C PRO A 12 -7.36 -2.22 23.30
N ALA A 13 -7.92 -1.42 22.38
CA ALA A 13 -8.84 -1.92 21.36
C ALA A 13 -8.17 -2.85 20.34
N TYR A 14 -6.84 -2.79 20.19
CA TYR A 14 -6.07 -3.63 19.28
C TYR A 14 -5.48 -4.85 19.98
N ASN A 15 -5.61 -6.00 19.33
CA ASN A 15 -4.86 -7.19 19.71
C ASN A 15 -3.46 -7.12 19.09
N ILE A 16 -2.42 -7.34 19.91
CA ILE A 16 -1.02 -7.33 19.48
C ILE A 16 -0.52 -8.77 19.53
N TYR A 17 0.13 -9.21 18.45
CA TYR A 17 0.73 -10.52 18.36
C TYR A 17 2.16 -10.42 17.87
N THR A 18 3.01 -11.35 18.31
CA THR A 18 4.40 -11.46 17.82
C THR A 18 4.49 -12.69 16.92
N PRO A 19 4.97 -12.56 15.66
CA PRO A 19 5.22 -13.70 14.79
C PRO A 19 6.23 -14.66 15.44
N ASN A 20 6.03 -15.97 15.24
CA ASN A 20 7.02 -16.96 15.63
C ASN A 20 8.13 -17.08 14.57
N GLU A 21 9.14 -17.92 14.84
CA GLU A 21 10.29 -18.13 13.95
C GLU A 21 9.94 -18.66 12.55
N ARG A 22 8.70 -19.15 12.34
CA ARG A 22 8.26 -19.66 11.03
C ARG A 22 7.70 -18.58 10.12
N LEU A 23 7.53 -17.35 10.61
CA LEU A 23 6.86 -16.27 9.90
C LEU A 23 7.79 -15.06 9.79
N ASP A 24 8.11 -14.69 8.55
CA ASP A 24 8.74 -13.42 8.27
C ASP A 24 7.73 -12.27 8.50
N PRO A 25 8.06 -11.23 9.28
CA PRO A 25 7.14 -10.12 9.55
C PRO A 25 6.70 -9.37 8.29
N GLU A 26 7.58 -9.21 7.30
CA GLU A 26 7.22 -8.52 6.06
C GLU A 26 6.28 -9.36 5.20
N PHE A 27 6.47 -10.68 5.18
CA PHE A 27 5.53 -11.61 4.57
C PHE A 27 4.14 -11.52 5.23
N VAL A 28 4.08 -11.46 6.57
CA VAL A 28 2.82 -11.25 7.29
C VAL A 28 2.16 -9.93 6.87
N ASP A 29 2.93 -8.84 6.72
CA ASP A 29 2.38 -7.56 6.25
C ASP A 29 1.74 -7.65 4.86
N LEU A 30 2.36 -8.41 3.94
CA LEU A 30 1.80 -8.67 2.62
C LEU A 30 0.54 -9.53 2.70
N LEU A 31 0.59 -10.60 3.51
CA LEU A 31 -0.52 -11.52 3.69
C LEU A 31 -1.78 -10.81 4.21
N VAL A 32 -1.65 -9.97 5.23
CA VAL A 32 -2.81 -9.30 5.85
C VAL A 32 -3.48 -8.27 4.94
N ARG A 33 -2.82 -7.88 3.85
CA ARG A 33 -3.35 -6.99 2.80
C ARG A 33 -4.06 -7.76 1.69
N MET A 34 -3.94 -9.09 1.64
CA MET A 34 -4.60 -9.88 0.61
C MET A 34 -6.13 -9.89 0.82
N PRO A 35 -6.93 -9.75 -0.26
CA PRO A 35 -8.39 -9.83 -0.15
C PRO A 35 -8.89 -11.16 0.38
N SER A 36 -8.19 -12.26 0.08
CA SER A 36 -8.51 -13.60 0.61
C SER A 36 -8.37 -13.66 2.12
N PHE A 37 -7.30 -13.08 2.67
CA PHE A 37 -7.08 -13.00 4.10
C PHE A 37 -8.16 -12.14 4.78
N ALA A 38 -8.49 -10.99 4.20
CA ALA A 38 -9.58 -10.15 4.71
C ALA A 38 -10.93 -10.88 4.74
N LYS A 39 -11.22 -11.72 3.73
CA LYS A 39 -12.43 -12.56 3.71
C LYS A 39 -12.45 -13.59 4.83
N GLU A 40 -11.35 -14.30 5.06
CA GLU A 40 -11.26 -15.27 6.15
C GLU A 40 -11.39 -14.59 7.51
N VAL A 41 -10.73 -13.44 7.71
CA VAL A 41 -10.87 -12.65 8.94
C VAL A 41 -12.32 -12.22 9.17
N THR A 42 -13.01 -11.74 8.14
CA THR A 42 -14.42 -11.35 8.23
C THR A 42 -15.30 -12.55 8.57
N ARG A 43 -15.01 -13.74 8.04
CA ARG A 43 -15.73 -14.99 8.32
C ARG A 43 -15.71 -15.38 9.80
N PHE A 44 -14.57 -15.16 10.48
CA PHE A 44 -14.43 -15.44 11.91
C PHE A 44 -14.80 -14.26 12.82
N SER A 45 -15.05 -13.09 12.24
CA SER A 45 -15.49 -11.92 12.99
C SER A 45 -16.94 -12.05 13.46
N LYS A 46 -17.25 -11.48 14.62
CA LYS A 46 -18.60 -11.48 15.21
C LYS A 46 -19.11 -10.06 15.36
N GLY A 47 -20.39 -9.85 15.09
CA GLY A 47 -21.06 -8.56 15.23
C GLY A 47 -22.44 -8.55 14.57
N ILE A 48 -23.31 -7.65 15.02
CA ILE A 48 -24.69 -7.51 14.51
C ILE A 48 -24.74 -6.71 13.20
N ARG A 49 -23.78 -5.79 13.01
CA ARG A 49 -23.65 -4.94 11.81
C ARG A 49 -22.24 -5.06 11.27
N GLU A 50 -22.10 -4.98 9.95
CA GLU A 50 -20.80 -5.07 9.26
C GLU A 50 -19.78 -4.06 9.78
N SER A 51 -20.22 -2.82 10.04
CA SER A 51 -19.37 -1.75 10.61
C SER A 51 -18.94 -1.97 12.06
N ARG A 52 -19.44 -3.03 12.73
CA ARG A 52 -19.12 -3.40 14.10
C ARG A 52 -18.64 -4.85 14.22
N LEU A 53 -18.18 -5.45 13.12
CA LEU A 53 -17.53 -6.74 13.18
C LEU A 53 -16.23 -6.65 13.99
N ARG A 54 -16.11 -7.53 14.97
CA ARG A 54 -14.91 -7.66 15.81
C ARG A 54 -14.35 -9.06 15.65
N LEU A 55 -13.06 -9.13 15.36
CA LEU A 55 -12.30 -10.37 15.43
C LEU A 55 -11.79 -10.56 16.87
N TYR A 56 -12.32 -11.56 17.55
CA TYR A 56 -11.84 -11.97 18.87
C TYR A 56 -10.64 -12.91 18.74
N PRO A 57 -9.77 -13.01 19.76
CA PRO A 57 -8.57 -13.85 19.71
C PRO A 57 -8.85 -15.30 19.30
N GLU A 58 -9.93 -15.90 19.80
CA GLU A 58 -10.31 -17.28 19.48
C GLU A 58 -10.57 -17.42 17.98
N GLY A 59 -11.33 -16.49 17.40
CA GLY A 59 -11.59 -16.47 15.96
C GLY A 59 -10.36 -16.15 15.11
N PHE A 60 -9.40 -15.37 15.63
CA PHE A 60 -8.15 -15.09 14.93
C PHE A 60 -7.28 -16.33 14.78
N PHE A 61 -7.17 -17.17 15.82
CA PHE A 61 -6.37 -18.39 15.77
C PHE A 61 -7.00 -19.51 14.91
N GLU A 62 -8.29 -19.40 14.59
CA GLU A 62 -8.98 -20.29 13.63
C GLU A 62 -8.71 -19.90 12.16
N VAL A 63 -8.17 -18.70 11.89
CA VAL A 63 -7.85 -18.27 10.53
C VAL A 63 -6.69 -19.10 9.99
N GLN A 64 -6.96 -19.87 8.94
CA GLN A 64 -5.94 -20.68 8.26
C GLN A 64 -5.46 -20.02 6.97
N PHE A 65 -4.16 -20.06 6.74
CA PHE A 65 -3.52 -19.58 5.51
C PHE A 65 -2.29 -20.42 5.19
N ALA A 66 -1.94 -20.47 3.90
CA ALA A 66 -0.74 -21.15 3.45
C ALA A 66 0.50 -20.40 3.96
N VAL A 67 1.35 -21.09 4.72
CA VAL A 67 2.64 -20.59 5.20
C VAL A 67 3.75 -21.38 4.53
N PRO A 68 4.36 -20.87 3.45
CA PRO A 68 5.47 -21.55 2.79
C PRO A 68 6.73 -21.50 3.66
N PRO A 69 7.80 -22.24 3.33
CA PRO A 69 9.08 -22.15 4.04
C PRO A 69 9.67 -20.73 4.01
N LEU A 70 10.47 -20.36 5.02
CA LEU A 70 11.04 -19.01 5.14
C LEU A 70 11.79 -18.54 3.89
N ALA A 71 12.53 -19.42 3.21
CA ALA A 71 13.22 -19.08 1.98
C ALA A 71 12.28 -18.58 0.88
N GLU A 72 11.11 -19.21 0.76
CA GLU A 72 10.07 -18.81 -0.19
C GLU A 72 9.36 -17.54 0.27
N GLN A 73 9.10 -17.37 1.57
CA GLN A 73 8.57 -16.12 2.13
C GLN A 73 9.48 -14.93 1.78
N HIS A 74 10.78 -15.04 2.03
CA HIS A 74 11.76 -13.99 1.70
C HIS A 74 11.82 -13.72 0.19
N PHE A 75 11.74 -14.76 -0.64
CA PHE A 75 11.70 -14.60 -2.10
C PHE A 75 10.46 -13.81 -2.55
N ILE A 76 9.28 -14.16 -2.02
CA ILE A 76 8.02 -13.45 -2.30
C ILE A 76 8.15 -11.97 -1.89
N VAL A 77 8.62 -11.71 -0.67
CA VAL A 77 8.81 -10.34 -0.15
C VAL A 77 9.74 -9.53 -1.05
N SER A 78 10.90 -10.09 -1.41
CA SER A 78 11.85 -9.44 -2.31
C SER A 78 11.20 -9.10 -3.64
N ARG A 79 10.45 -10.06 -4.22
CA ARG A 79 9.84 -9.88 -5.54
C ARG A 79 8.79 -8.78 -5.53
N VAL A 80 7.96 -8.73 -4.49
CA VAL A 80 6.94 -7.68 -4.32
C VAL A 80 7.61 -6.33 -4.10
N ARG A 81 8.66 -6.26 -3.27
CA ARG A 81 9.43 -5.04 -3.02
C ARG A 81 10.03 -4.46 -4.30
N ASP A 82 10.67 -5.30 -5.12
CA ASP A 82 11.27 -4.87 -6.39
C ASP A 82 10.21 -4.29 -7.34
N LYS A 83 9.03 -4.92 -7.38
CA LYS A 83 7.91 -4.45 -8.21
C LYS A 83 7.34 -3.14 -7.70
N ALA A 84 7.18 -2.99 -6.39
CA ALA A 84 6.77 -1.74 -5.77
C ALA A 84 7.76 -0.61 -6.11
N ALA A 85 9.07 -0.86 -5.98
CA ALA A 85 10.10 0.12 -6.31
C ALA A 85 10.06 0.56 -7.79
N GLN A 86 9.79 -0.36 -8.72
CA GLN A 86 9.60 -0.04 -10.14
C GLN A 86 8.39 0.90 -10.36
N ILE A 87 7.27 0.62 -9.69
CA ILE A 87 6.05 1.42 -9.76
C ILE A 87 6.30 2.81 -9.18
N GLU A 88 6.92 2.91 -8.01
CA GLU A 88 7.27 4.19 -7.39
C GLU A 88 8.19 5.03 -8.28
N SER A 89 9.19 4.41 -8.92
CA SER A 89 10.06 5.10 -9.88
C SER A 89 9.28 5.65 -11.08
N LEU A 90 8.32 4.89 -11.60
CA LEU A 90 7.47 5.32 -12.71
C LEU A 90 6.51 6.45 -12.28
N ALA A 91 5.94 6.36 -11.09
CA ALA A 91 5.07 7.39 -10.53
C ALA A 91 5.82 8.72 -10.37
N ALA A 92 7.04 8.68 -9.82
CA ALA A 92 7.91 9.85 -9.67
C ALA A 92 8.25 10.51 -11.02
N LYS A 93 8.57 9.71 -12.05
CA LYS A 93 8.84 10.22 -13.41
C LYS A 93 7.60 10.87 -14.02
N THR A 94 6.44 10.22 -13.89
CA THR A 94 5.15 10.74 -14.36
C THR A 94 4.82 12.08 -13.70
N GLN A 95 4.99 12.17 -12.37
CA GLN A 95 4.75 13.41 -11.64
C GLN A 95 5.67 14.54 -12.12
N ARG A 96 6.97 14.26 -12.31
CA ARG A 96 7.92 15.24 -12.86
C ARG A 96 7.51 15.71 -14.27
N SER A 97 7.04 14.81 -15.13
CA SER A 97 6.55 15.18 -16.46
C SER A 97 5.31 16.08 -16.38
N ILE A 98 4.38 15.81 -15.46
CA ILE A 98 3.21 16.67 -15.23
C ILE A 98 3.66 18.07 -14.81
N ASP A 99 4.63 18.18 -13.91
CA ASP A 99 5.11 19.47 -13.41
C ASP A 99 5.80 20.28 -14.50
N LEU A 100 6.64 19.64 -15.34
CA LEU A 100 7.27 20.28 -16.50
C LEU A 100 6.24 20.75 -17.54
N LEU A 101 5.17 19.98 -17.77
CA LEU A 101 4.09 20.39 -18.68
C LEU A 101 3.33 21.60 -18.16
N LYS A 102 3.11 21.69 -16.84
CA LYS A 102 2.51 22.86 -16.19
C LYS A 102 3.41 24.09 -16.32
N GLU A 103 4.70 23.94 -16.08
CA GLU A 103 5.68 25.01 -16.23
C GLU A 103 5.72 25.52 -17.69
N ARG A 104 5.82 24.61 -18.66
CA ARG A 104 5.79 24.95 -20.09
C ARG A 104 4.50 25.69 -20.46
N ARG A 105 3.35 25.24 -19.98
CA ARG A 105 2.07 25.92 -20.23
C ARG A 105 2.08 27.34 -19.69
N SER A 106 2.55 27.54 -18.46
CA SER A 106 2.67 28.88 -17.87
C SER A 106 3.60 29.77 -18.68
N ALA A 107 4.78 29.26 -19.05
CA ALA A 107 5.74 30.01 -19.87
C ALA A 107 5.19 30.38 -21.25
N LEU A 108 4.47 29.47 -21.92
CA LEU A 108 3.81 29.75 -23.20
C LEU A 108 2.74 30.84 -23.07
N ILE A 109 1.92 30.81 -22.01
CA ILE A 109 0.93 31.87 -21.76
C ILE A 109 1.64 33.20 -21.53
N THR A 110 2.68 33.23 -20.70
CA THR A 110 3.47 34.45 -20.46
C THR A 110 4.08 34.99 -21.74
N ALA A 111 4.69 34.13 -22.56
CA ALA A 111 5.31 34.52 -23.82
C ALA A 111 4.27 35.06 -24.84
N ALA A 112 3.08 34.45 -24.89
CA ALA A 112 1.98 34.93 -25.71
C ALA A 112 1.45 36.30 -25.25
N VAL A 113 1.23 36.49 -23.94
CA VAL A 113 0.71 37.76 -23.38
C VAL A 113 1.75 38.88 -23.44
N THR A 114 3.03 38.55 -23.36
CA THR A 114 4.13 39.52 -23.50
C THR A 114 4.51 39.79 -24.97
N GLY A 115 3.80 39.19 -25.94
CA GLY A 115 4.03 39.40 -27.37
C GLY A 115 5.32 38.76 -27.91
N GLN A 116 5.95 37.87 -27.15
CA GLN A 116 7.13 37.11 -27.57
C GLN A 116 6.79 35.97 -28.55
N ILE A 117 5.49 35.64 -28.70
CA ILE A 117 4.98 34.65 -29.65
C ILE A 117 3.83 35.31 -30.42
N ASP A 118 3.88 35.31 -31.76
CA ASP A 118 2.81 35.87 -32.60
C ASP A 118 1.66 34.85 -32.73
N LEU A 119 0.51 35.20 -32.17
CA LEU A 119 -0.69 34.35 -32.14
C LEU A 119 -1.46 34.34 -33.48
N ARG A 120 -1.07 35.18 -34.45
CA ARG A 120 -1.81 35.38 -35.71
C ARG A 120 -1.50 34.33 -36.80
N GLU A 121 -0.41 33.57 -36.69
CA GLU A 121 -0.06 32.51 -37.64
C GLU A 121 -0.54 31.11 -37.21
N ALA A 122 -1.12 30.96 -36.01
CA ALA A 122 -1.49 29.67 -35.44
C ALA A 122 -2.99 29.29 -35.62
N ALA A 123 -3.74 30.04 -36.44
CA ALA A 123 -5.18 29.86 -36.68
C ALA A 123 -5.50 29.37 -38.10
#